data_AF-A0A497RQK6-F1
#
_entry.id   AF-A0A497RQK6-F1
#
_cell.length_a   1.000
_cell.length_b   1.000
_cell.length_c   1.000
_cell.angle_alpha   90.00
_cell.angle_beta   90.00
_cell.angle_gamma   90.00
#
_symmetry.space_group_name_H-M   'P 1'
#
loop_
_entity.id
_entity.type
_entity.pdbx_description
1 polymer ?
#
loop_
_entity_poly.entity_id
_entity_poly.type
_entity_poly.pdbx_seq_one_letter_code
_entity_poly.pdbx_strand_id
1 'polypeptide(L)'
;MSTTRLGLPEIIQSQAQKEVTHNQALWQLDALVMPTAIARQSDPPTDPSDGDVYIVIGTATGAWAGHENDIAHYYWGAWHFYTPAKGWQIWVDAEDAWYVYNGTAWVAKDATQPGGPTNAIQYNDGTTFAGSADLTWDDGNKVLDVGGKVKSDALRLSGATKDFGADSVSDPAALVSEDLTDNSGGTATQTVKQISGTGADTDINDNFASITDEINKMRDDIENLRNTLITLLQALRTITGCGVLSD
;
A
#
# COMPACT_ATOMS: atom_id res chain seq x y z
N MET A 1 39.99 31.04 -37.39
CA MET A 1 39.12 29.84 -37.43
C MET A 1 38.85 29.44 -35.98
N SER A 2 37.75 28.75 -35.73
CA SER A 2 37.34 28.32 -34.39
C SER A 2 36.79 26.89 -34.47
N THR A 3 36.86 26.14 -33.38
CA THR A 3 36.28 24.79 -33.32
C THR A 3 34.77 24.83 -33.57
N THR A 4 34.21 23.77 -34.14
CA THR A 4 32.84 23.77 -34.66
C THR A 4 31.78 23.78 -33.57
N ARG A 5 32.01 23.11 -32.43
CA ARG A 5 30.99 22.96 -31.37
C ARG A 5 31.09 24.06 -30.31
N LEU A 6 32.28 24.24 -29.74
CA LEU A 6 32.52 25.16 -28.61
C LEU A 6 33.05 26.52 -29.05
N GLY A 7 33.34 26.72 -30.34
CA GLY A 7 33.83 28.01 -30.86
C GLY A 7 35.20 28.41 -30.30
N LEU A 8 36.04 27.44 -29.92
CA LEU A 8 37.35 27.72 -29.33
C LEU A 8 38.27 28.37 -30.37
N PRO A 9 38.91 29.52 -30.07
CA PRO A 9 39.79 30.19 -31.01
C PRO A 9 40.99 29.32 -31.39
N GLU A 10 41.20 29.10 -32.68
CA GLU A 10 42.37 28.37 -33.19
C GLU A 10 43.56 29.30 -33.43
N ILE A 11 44.76 28.73 -33.26
CA ILE A 11 45.99 29.43 -33.63
C ILE A 11 46.11 29.46 -35.16
N ILE A 12 46.42 30.64 -35.68
CA ILE A 12 46.63 30.87 -37.11
C ILE A 12 47.89 30.12 -37.59
N GLN A 13 47.83 29.58 -38.82
CA GLN A 13 48.93 28.81 -39.41
C GLN A 13 50.21 29.65 -39.58
N SER A 14 51.37 28.97 -39.60
CA SER A 14 52.73 29.55 -39.78
C SER A 14 53.45 30.02 -38.50
N GLN A 15 53.20 29.35 -37.36
CA GLN A 15 53.85 29.61 -36.06
C GLN A 15 54.79 28.46 -35.66
N ALA A 16 55.68 28.09 -36.59
CA ALA A 16 56.63 26.99 -36.42
C ALA A 16 55.98 25.62 -36.11
N GLN A 17 54.82 25.35 -36.72
CA GLN A 17 54.05 24.10 -36.61
C GLN A 17 53.48 23.77 -35.23
N LYS A 18 53.67 24.62 -34.21
CA LYS A 18 53.03 24.44 -32.88
C LYS A 18 51.51 24.51 -32.96
N GLU A 19 51.01 25.29 -33.92
CA GLU A 19 49.59 25.41 -34.26
C GLU A 19 48.94 24.06 -34.58
N VAL A 20 49.68 23.11 -35.18
CA VAL A 20 49.12 21.84 -35.64
C VAL A 20 48.72 21.00 -34.44
N THR A 21 49.68 20.78 -33.53
CA THR A 21 49.44 20.00 -32.31
C THR A 21 48.47 20.68 -31.36
N HIS A 22 48.48 22.02 -31.29
CA HIS A 22 47.58 22.76 -30.42
C HIS A 22 46.13 22.73 -30.93
N ASN A 23 45.92 23.03 -32.22
CA ASN A 23 44.58 23.00 -32.80
C ASN A 23 44.02 21.57 -32.78
N GLN A 24 44.86 20.55 -32.96
CA GLN A 24 44.45 19.15 -32.77
C GLN A 24 43.95 18.87 -31.35
N ALA A 25 44.65 19.36 -30.32
CA ALA A 25 44.19 19.23 -28.94
C ALA A 25 42.87 19.99 -28.68
N LEU A 26 42.69 21.16 -29.31
CA LEU A 26 41.43 21.91 -29.23
C LEU A 26 40.27 21.14 -29.88
N TRP A 27 40.48 20.48 -31.02
CA TRP A 27 39.46 19.63 -31.66
C TRP A 27 39.10 18.41 -30.81
N GLN A 28 40.09 17.80 -30.15
CA GLN A 28 39.84 16.71 -29.20
C GLN A 28 39.02 17.19 -27.99
N LEU A 29 39.34 18.36 -27.44
CA LEU A 29 38.56 18.96 -26.35
C LEU A 29 37.13 19.31 -26.79
N ASP A 30 36.97 19.82 -28.01
CA ASP A 30 35.66 20.16 -28.61
C ASP A 30 34.71 18.96 -28.65
N ALA A 31 35.25 17.78 -28.96
CA ALA A 31 34.51 16.52 -28.97
C ALA A 31 34.23 15.95 -27.57
N LEU A 32 35.17 16.10 -26.62
CA LEU A 32 35.17 15.32 -25.37
C LEU A 32 34.69 16.08 -24.12
N VAL A 33 34.71 17.42 -24.08
CA VAL A 33 34.41 18.19 -22.86
C VAL A 33 32.90 18.33 -22.61
N MET A 34 32.09 18.31 -23.67
CA MET A 34 30.62 18.32 -23.61
C MET A 34 30.08 17.34 -24.65
N PRO A 35 30.31 16.04 -24.45
CA PRO A 35 30.04 15.06 -25.49
C PRO A 35 28.52 14.89 -25.59
N THR A 36 28.01 15.38 -26.71
CA THR A 36 26.68 15.08 -27.24
C THR A 36 26.90 14.36 -28.55
N ALA A 37 26.45 13.12 -28.63
CA ALA A 37 26.34 12.35 -29.85
C ALA A 37 24.94 12.53 -30.46
N ILE A 38 24.88 12.56 -31.79
CA ILE A 38 23.63 12.58 -32.53
C ILE A 38 22.89 11.26 -32.33
N ALA A 39 23.58 10.14 -32.54
CA ALA A 39 23.02 8.81 -32.39
C ALA A 39 24.10 7.77 -32.08
N ARG A 40 23.65 6.54 -31.77
CA ARG A 40 24.50 5.35 -31.72
C ARG A 40 24.13 4.44 -32.88
N GLN A 41 25.08 4.12 -33.76
CA GLN A 41 24.81 3.29 -34.95
C GLN A 41 26.04 2.49 -35.39
N SER A 42 25.84 1.53 -36.30
CA SER A 42 26.88 0.61 -36.81
C SER A 42 27.59 1.08 -38.07
N ASP A 43 27.04 2.09 -38.74
CA ASP A 43 27.48 2.54 -40.05
C ASP A 43 27.50 4.07 -40.13
N PRO A 44 28.47 4.65 -40.84
CA PRO A 44 28.55 6.09 -41.01
C PRO A 44 27.31 6.64 -41.75
N PRO A 45 26.81 7.83 -41.38
CA PRO A 45 25.79 8.50 -42.17
C PRO A 45 26.32 8.82 -43.58
N THR A 46 25.42 8.93 -44.57
CA THR A 46 25.81 9.19 -45.96
C THR A 46 26.44 10.56 -46.16
N ASP A 47 25.98 11.56 -45.40
CA ASP A 47 26.38 12.97 -45.53
C ASP A 47 26.71 13.57 -44.14
N PRO A 48 27.85 13.19 -43.53
CA PRO A 48 28.26 13.77 -42.25
C PRO A 48 28.67 15.24 -42.38
N SER A 49 28.32 16.04 -41.38
CA SER A 49 28.76 17.43 -41.22
C SER A 49 29.92 17.54 -40.24
N ASP A 50 30.80 18.52 -40.44
CA ASP A 50 31.88 18.80 -39.48
C ASP A 50 31.28 19.10 -38.10
N GLY A 51 31.83 18.46 -37.05
CA GLY A 51 31.35 18.53 -35.67
C GLY A 51 30.38 17.41 -35.28
N ASP A 52 29.91 16.60 -36.24
CA ASP A 52 29.03 15.47 -35.96
C ASP A 52 29.74 14.42 -35.11
N VAL A 53 29.08 13.98 -34.04
CA VAL A 53 29.59 12.95 -33.13
C VAL A 53 28.59 11.81 -33.04
N TYR A 54 29.09 10.59 -33.11
CA TYR A 54 28.32 9.35 -32.98
C TYR A 54 29.02 8.38 -32.04
N ILE A 55 28.27 7.43 -31.51
CA ILE A 55 28.85 6.25 -30.87
C ILE A 55 28.76 5.08 -31.84
N VAL A 56 29.89 4.44 -32.10
CA VAL A 56 29.94 3.25 -32.95
C VAL A 56 29.47 2.05 -32.11
N ILE A 57 28.39 1.38 -32.53
CA ILE A 57 27.83 0.22 -31.83
C ILE A 57 27.65 -0.97 -32.78
N GLY A 58 27.46 -2.17 -32.22
CA GLY A 58 27.24 -3.38 -33.00
C GLY A 58 28.49 -3.80 -33.78
N THR A 59 28.28 -4.38 -34.97
CA THR A 59 29.37 -4.71 -35.90
C THR A 59 29.58 -3.55 -36.84
N ALA A 60 30.68 -2.80 -36.67
CA ALA A 60 30.88 -1.57 -37.41
C ALA A 60 31.20 -1.85 -38.89
N THR A 61 30.74 -0.99 -39.80
CA THR A 61 30.93 -1.17 -41.25
C THR A 61 31.51 0.08 -41.92
N GLY A 62 31.93 -0.06 -43.18
CA GLY A 62 32.47 1.05 -43.97
C GLY A 62 33.69 1.70 -43.30
N ALA A 63 33.68 3.02 -43.21
CA ALA A 63 34.76 3.79 -42.57
C ALA A 63 34.87 3.55 -41.06
N TRP A 64 33.85 2.96 -40.42
CA TRP A 64 33.83 2.71 -38.98
C TRP A 64 34.26 1.29 -38.59
N ALA A 65 34.55 0.43 -39.57
CA ALA A 65 34.93 -0.96 -39.32
C ALA A 65 36.16 -1.08 -38.40
N GLY A 66 36.05 -1.84 -37.30
CA GLY A 66 37.10 -2.02 -36.31
C GLY A 66 37.15 -0.96 -35.20
N HIS A 67 36.18 -0.03 -35.17
CA HIS A 67 36.06 1.02 -34.17
C HIS A 67 34.84 0.82 -33.25
N GLU A 68 34.47 -0.43 -32.96
CA GLU A 68 33.33 -0.74 -32.10
C GLU A 68 33.49 -0.14 -30.69
N ASN A 69 32.45 0.54 -30.21
CA ASN A 69 32.39 1.33 -28.97
C ASN A 69 33.19 2.65 -28.97
N ASP A 70 33.95 2.97 -30.01
CA ASP A 70 34.62 4.27 -30.09
C ASP A 70 33.60 5.40 -30.32
N ILE A 71 33.99 6.60 -29.90
CA ILE A 71 33.29 7.84 -30.26
C ILE A 71 33.83 8.27 -31.63
N ALA A 72 32.96 8.31 -32.64
CA ALA A 72 33.30 8.77 -33.98
C ALA A 72 32.94 10.26 -34.10
N HIS A 73 33.92 11.10 -34.38
CA HIS A 73 33.77 12.54 -34.60
C HIS A 73 34.18 12.87 -36.03
N TYR A 74 33.31 13.51 -36.80
CA TYR A 74 33.63 13.96 -38.15
C TYR A 74 34.19 15.38 -38.12
N TYR A 75 35.40 15.58 -38.62
CA TYR A 75 35.95 16.92 -38.82
C TYR A 75 36.97 16.92 -39.96
N TRP A 76 37.10 18.05 -40.66
CA TRP A 76 38.05 18.20 -41.78
C TRP A 76 37.87 17.15 -42.89
N GLY A 77 36.64 16.69 -43.09
CA GLY A 77 36.32 15.70 -44.12
C GLY A 77 36.77 14.26 -43.79
N ALA A 78 37.10 13.97 -42.53
CA ALA A 78 37.50 12.64 -42.09
C ALA A 78 36.87 12.24 -40.75
N TRP A 79 36.73 10.93 -40.53
CA TRP A 79 36.34 10.37 -39.24
C TRP A 79 37.54 10.26 -38.31
N HIS A 80 37.35 10.73 -37.09
CA HIS A 80 38.31 10.61 -36.00
C HIS A 80 37.66 9.84 -34.86
N PHE A 81 38.36 8.79 -34.40
CA PHE A 81 37.84 7.87 -33.40
C PHE A 81 38.55 8.08 -32.06
N TYR A 82 37.76 8.03 -30.99
CA TYR A 82 38.26 8.12 -29.63
C TYR A 82 37.77 6.93 -28.81
N THR A 83 38.70 6.11 -28.33
CA THR A 83 38.38 4.99 -27.45
C THR A 83 38.00 5.48 -26.05
N PRO A 84 36.77 5.20 -25.58
CA PRO A 84 36.33 5.69 -24.28
C PRO A 84 37.01 4.95 -23.13
N ALA A 85 37.34 5.69 -22.06
CA ALA A 85 37.72 5.09 -20.79
C ALA A 85 36.48 4.80 -19.94
N LYS A 86 36.57 3.80 -19.05
CA LYS A 86 35.50 3.49 -18.10
C LYS A 86 35.09 4.74 -17.32
N GLY A 87 33.79 5.01 -17.28
CA GLY A 87 33.19 6.14 -16.58
C GLY A 87 32.94 7.38 -17.46
N TRP A 88 33.40 7.39 -18.71
CA TRP A 88 33.03 8.44 -19.68
C TRP A 88 31.52 8.45 -19.88
N GLN A 89 30.95 9.66 -20.01
CA GLN A 89 29.53 9.89 -20.16
C GLN A 89 29.27 10.69 -21.43
N ILE A 90 28.18 10.42 -22.11
CA ILE A 90 27.78 11.10 -23.35
C ILE A 90 26.25 11.17 -23.41
N TRP A 91 25.73 12.31 -23.85
CA TRP A 91 24.31 12.45 -24.16
C TRP A 91 24.07 11.99 -25.60
N VAL A 92 23.02 11.20 -25.83
CA VAL A 92 22.63 10.75 -27.17
C VAL A 92 21.31 11.41 -27.53
N ASP A 93 21.35 12.34 -28.50
CA ASP A 93 20.21 13.20 -28.85
C ASP A 93 19.03 12.41 -29.43
N ALA A 94 19.31 11.43 -30.31
CA ALA A 94 18.28 10.57 -30.90
C ALA A 94 17.53 9.70 -29.87
N GLU A 95 18.06 9.51 -28.67
CA GLU A 95 17.49 8.68 -27.61
C GLU A 95 17.04 9.48 -26.38
N ASP A 96 17.27 10.80 -26.35
CA ASP A 96 16.98 11.68 -25.19
C ASP A 96 17.56 11.11 -23.87
N ALA A 97 18.77 10.54 -23.93
CA ALA A 97 19.33 9.75 -22.83
C ALA A 97 20.84 9.93 -22.64
N TRP A 98 21.25 9.86 -21.36
CA TRP A 98 22.67 9.76 -20.98
C TRP A 98 23.15 8.32 -21.09
N TYR A 99 24.37 8.13 -21.57
CA TYR A 99 25.07 6.85 -21.58
C TYR A 99 26.38 6.95 -20.81
N VAL A 100 26.77 5.85 -20.13
CA VAL A 100 28.06 5.70 -19.45
C VAL A 100 28.80 4.49 -20.00
N TYR A 101 30.06 4.65 -20.34
CA TYR A 101 30.90 3.53 -20.73
C TYR A 101 31.35 2.73 -19.49
N ASN A 102 30.92 1.47 -19.36
CA ASN A 102 31.21 0.65 -18.19
C ASN A 102 32.60 -0.02 -18.21
N GLY A 103 33.37 0.20 -19.28
CA GLY A 103 34.67 -0.43 -19.55
C GLY A 103 34.60 -1.51 -20.63
N THR A 104 33.41 -1.94 -21.03
CA THR A 104 33.20 -2.90 -22.13
C THR A 104 32.11 -2.46 -23.11
N ALA A 105 31.11 -1.71 -22.66
CA ALA A 105 29.98 -1.25 -23.46
C ALA A 105 29.43 0.09 -22.95
N TRP A 106 28.73 0.80 -23.83
CA TRP A 106 27.91 1.96 -23.48
C TRP A 106 26.58 1.50 -22.89
N VAL A 107 26.34 1.84 -21.63
CA VAL A 107 25.13 1.48 -20.90
C VAL A 107 24.32 2.73 -20.64
N ALA A 108 23.00 2.67 -20.80
CA ALA A 108 22.14 3.80 -20.47
C ALA A 108 22.35 4.16 -18.99
N LYS A 109 22.49 5.45 -18.71
CA LYS A 109 22.47 5.99 -17.36
C LYS A 109 21.00 6.08 -16.97
N ASP A 110 20.41 4.93 -16.68
CA ASP A 110 19.01 4.87 -16.31
C ASP A 110 18.76 5.82 -15.13
N ALA A 111 17.82 6.76 -15.30
CA ALA A 111 17.10 7.25 -14.15
C ALA A 111 16.40 6.02 -13.58
N THR A 112 16.90 5.48 -12.46
CA THR A 112 16.45 4.23 -11.83
C THR A 112 15.01 3.92 -12.20
N GLN A 113 14.81 2.96 -13.09
CA GLN A 113 13.48 2.57 -13.52
C GLN A 113 12.73 2.14 -12.26
N PRO A 114 11.51 2.66 -12.01
CA PRO A 114 10.68 2.16 -10.92
C PRO A 114 10.65 0.64 -10.97
N GLY A 115 10.92 -0.01 -9.86
CA GLY A 115 10.83 -1.44 -9.76
C GLY A 115 9.37 -1.89 -9.89
N GLY A 116 9.08 -2.84 -10.78
CA GLY A 116 7.73 -3.40 -10.93
C GLY A 116 6.81 -2.67 -11.92
N PRO A 117 5.57 -3.18 -12.10
CA PRO A 117 4.63 -2.70 -13.12
C PRO A 117 3.99 -1.34 -12.76
N THR A 118 3.30 -0.72 -13.71
CA THR A 118 2.50 0.50 -13.50
C THR A 118 1.57 0.35 -12.28
N ASN A 119 1.48 1.40 -11.47
CA ASN A 119 0.73 1.48 -10.19
C ASN A 119 1.30 0.64 -9.04
N ALA A 120 2.35 -0.17 -9.24
CA ALA A 120 3.00 -0.85 -8.14
C ALA A 120 3.67 0.16 -7.20
N ILE A 121 3.43 -0.02 -5.91
CA ILE A 121 4.08 0.78 -4.87
C ILE A 121 5.54 0.38 -4.81
N GLN A 122 6.38 1.41 -4.93
CA GLN A 122 7.82 1.30 -4.89
C GLN A 122 8.27 1.11 -3.44
N TYR A 123 9.17 0.15 -3.23
CA TYR A 123 9.86 -0.04 -1.96
C TYR A 123 11.35 -0.25 -2.21
N ASN A 124 12.14 -0.01 -1.17
CA ASN A 124 13.55 -0.33 -1.14
C ASN A 124 13.80 -1.37 -0.05
N ASP A 125 14.27 -2.56 -0.44
CA ASP A 125 14.61 -3.64 0.50
C ASP A 125 16.06 -3.58 1.03
N GLY A 126 16.74 -2.47 0.76
CA GLY A 126 18.12 -2.19 1.14
C GLY A 126 19.11 -2.46 0.01
N THR A 127 18.78 -3.33 -0.95
CA THR A 127 19.66 -3.65 -2.09
C THR A 127 19.04 -3.36 -3.44
N THR A 128 17.71 -3.31 -3.50
CA THR A 128 16.96 -3.18 -4.76
C THR A 128 15.84 -2.16 -4.59
N PHE A 129 15.74 -1.22 -5.53
CA PHE A 129 14.53 -0.44 -5.72
C PHE A 129 13.55 -1.32 -6.50
N ALA A 130 12.49 -1.77 -5.84
CA ALA A 130 11.57 -2.81 -6.32
C ALA A 130 10.11 -2.35 -6.18
N GLY A 131 9.19 -3.14 -6.74
CA GLY A 131 7.75 -2.96 -6.56
C GLY A 131 7.05 -4.30 -6.49
N SER A 132 5.80 -4.30 -6.03
CA SER A 132 4.99 -5.51 -5.87
C SER A 132 3.70 -5.40 -6.67
N ALA A 133 3.33 -6.47 -7.37
CA ALA A 133 2.00 -6.57 -7.98
C ALA A 133 0.89 -6.73 -6.93
N ASP A 134 1.25 -7.15 -5.71
CA ASP A 134 0.33 -7.27 -4.58
C ASP A 134 0.17 -5.95 -3.80
N LEU A 135 0.99 -4.92 -4.07
CA LEU A 135 0.87 -3.61 -3.40
C LEU A 135 0.72 -2.54 -4.48
N THR A 136 -0.52 -2.11 -4.74
CA THR A 136 -0.81 -1.14 -5.80
C THR A 136 -1.46 0.13 -5.24
N TRP A 137 -1.18 1.25 -5.89
CA TRP A 137 -1.85 2.53 -5.62
C TRP A 137 -2.83 2.84 -6.75
N ASP A 138 -4.12 2.87 -6.42
CA ASP A 138 -5.15 3.40 -7.30
C ASP A 138 -5.21 4.92 -7.11
N ASP A 139 -4.61 5.67 -8.04
CA ASP A 139 -4.61 7.13 -7.97
C ASP A 139 -6.00 7.74 -8.26
N GLY A 140 -6.88 7.04 -8.98
CA GLY A 140 -8.24 7.53 -9.24
C GLY A 140 -9.07 7.57 -7.97
N ASN A 141 -8.99 6.52 -7.17
CA ASN A 141 -9.73 6.38 -5.92
C ASN A 141 -8.95 6.79 -4.66
N LYS A 142 -7.64 7.06 -4.80
CA LYS A 142 -6.68 7.31 -3.71
C LYS A 142 -6.65 6.16 -2.69
N VAL A 143 -6.61 4.93 -3.20
CA VAL A 143 -6.65 3.69 -2.40
C VAL A 143 -5.34 2.93 -2.50
N LEU A 144 -4.88 2.43 -1.36
CA LEU A 144 -3.82 1.42 -1.26
C LEU A 144 -4.47 0.04 -1.34
N ASP A 145 -4.24 -0.66 -2.45
CA ASP A 145 -4.67 -2.05 -2.62
C ASP A 145 -3.58 -3.00 -2.13
N VAL A 146 -4.00 -4.01 -1.36
CA VAL A 146 -3.14 -5.08 -0.88
C VAL A 146 -3.70 -6.42 -1.34
N GLY A 147 -3.14 -6.95 -2.43
CA GLY A 147 -3.43 -8.26 -2.98
C GLY A 147 -2.68 -9.41 -2.28
N GLY A 148 -2.94 -10.64 -2.73
CA GLY A 148 -2.28 -11.83 -2.21
C GLY A 148 -2.65 -12.19 -0.76
N LYS A 149 -1.81 -13.00 -0.10
CA LYS A 149 -1.99 -13.37 1.31
C LYS A 149 -1.15 -12.47 2.20
N VAL A 150 -1.80 -11.56 2.91
CA VAL A 150 -1.16 -10.72 3.94
C VAL A 150 -1.07 -11.54 5.24
N LYS A 151 0.10 -11.58 5.88
CA LYS A 151 0.20 -12.17 7.24
C LYS A 151 -0.67 -11.33 8.18
N SER A 152 -1.32 -11.97 9.17
CA SER A 152 -2.22 -11.30 10.13
C SER A 152 -1.62 -10.05 10.78
N ASP A 153 -0.29 -10.03 10.95
CA ASP A 153 0.45 -8.95 11.63
C ASP A 153 1.15 -7.98 10.66
N ALA A 154 0.94 -8.13 9.34
CA ALA A 154 1.70 -7.39 8.32
C ALA A 154 1.11 -6.02 7.97
N LEU A 155 -0.17 -5.74 8.27
CA LEU A 155 -0.76 -4.42 8.07
C LEU A 155 -0.75 -3.61 9.37
N ARG A 156 0.26 -2.76 9.55
CA ARG A 156 0.34 -1.80 10.67
C ARG A 156 -0.12 -0.42 10.21
N LEU A 157 -1.20 0.08 10.80
CA LEU A 157 -1.72 1.43 10.60
C LEU A 157 -1.51 2.22 11.91
N SER A 158 -0.45 3.02 11.99
CA SER A 158 -0.10 3.80 13.18
C SER A 158 -0.68 5.21 13.12
N GLY A 159 -1.47 5.60 14.11
CA GLY A 159 -2.06 6.96 14.17
C GLY A 159 -3.24 7.17 13.21
N ALA A 160 -3.77 6.11 12.62
CA ALA A 160 -4.95 6.14 11.75
C ALA A 160 -6.14 5.45 12.42
N THR A 161 -7.35 5.97 12.17
CA THR A 161 -8.59 5.26 12.51
C THR A 161 -8.74 4.07 11.57
N LYS A 162 -8.87 2.86 12.12
CA LYS A 162 -9.22 1.66 11.36
C LYS A 162 -10.73 1.65 11.16
N ASP A 163 -11.20 2.27 10.09
CA ASP A 163 -12.60 2.17 9.67
C ASP A 163 -12.73 1.02 8.68
N PHE A 164 -13.19 -0.13 9.17
CA PHE A 164 -13.58 -1.23 8.31
C PHE A 164 -15.04 -0.96 7.93
N GLY A 165 -15.28 -0.51 6.69
CA GLY A 165 -16.62 -0.16 6.23
C GLY A 165 -17.63 -1.30 6.48
N ALA A 166 -18.93 -0.97 6.47
CA ALA A 166 -20.04 -1.84 6.90
C ALA A 166 -20.17 -3.23 6.22
N ASP A 167 -19.30 -3.56 5.26
CA ASP A 167 -19.24 -4.81 4.50
C ASP A 167 -18.04 -5.71 4.89
N SER A 168 -17.32 -5.38 5.97
CA SER A 168 -16.11 -6.09 6.38
C SER A 168 -16.34 -7.39 7.18
N VAL A 169 -17.58 -7.85 7.28
CA VAL A 169 -17.92 -9.10 7.96
C VAL A 169 -18.45 -10.09 6.92
N SER A 170 -17.53 -10.77 6.24
CA SER A 170 -17.85 -11.80 5.25
C SER A 170 -18.43 -13.08 5.88
N ASP A 171 -18.29 -13.24 7.19
CA ASP A 171 -18.93 -14.29 7.98
C ASP A 171 -19.42 -13.74 9.32
N PRO A 172 -20.71 -13.35 9.43
CA PRO A 172 -21.30 -12.91 10.70
C PRO A 172 -21.24 -13.97 11.80
N ALA A 173 -21.03 -15.25 11.45
CA ALA A 173 -20.87 -16.33 12.44
C ALA A 173 -19.45 -16.37 13.05
N ALA A 174 -18.48 -15.66 12.46
CA ALA A 174 -17.13 -15.50 13.02
C ALA A 174 -17.05 -14.38 14.08
N LEU A 175 -18.08 -13.54 14.19
CA LEU A 175 -18.25 -12.61 15.31
C LEU A 175 -18.68 -13.39 16.55
N VAL A 176 -17.71 -13.91 17.30
CA VAL A 176 -17.96 -14.45 18.64
C VAL A 176 -18.22 -13.30 19.61
N SER A 177 -19.10 -13.52 20.57
CA SER A 177 -19.61 -12.52 21.53
C SER A 177 -18.55 -11.81 22.39
N GLU A 178 -17.27 -12.19 22.28
CA GLU A 178 -16.15 -11.51 22.93
C GLU A 178 -15.93 -10.07 22.46
N ASP A 179 -16.31 -9.71 21.23
CA ASP A 179 -15.96 -8.40 20.64
C ASP A 179 -16.95 -7.26 20.97
N LEU A 180 -18.08 -7.59 21.60
CA LEU A 180 -19.07 -6.60 22.06
C LEU A 180 -19.03 -6.54 23.59
N THR A 181 -18.27 -5.57 24.11
CA THR A 181 -18.28 -5.22 25.53
C THR A 181 -19.34 -4.16 25.79
N ASP A 182 -20.13 -4.32 26.85
CA ASP A 182 -20.96 -3.25 27.38
C ASP A 182 -20.08 -2.18 28.07
N ASN A 183 -20.70 -1.06 28.46
CA ASN A 183 -20.00 0.06 29.12
C ASN A 183 -19.45 -0.29 30.52
N SER A 184 -19.64 -1.54 30.96
CA SER A 184 -19.15 -2.13 32.21
C SER A 184 -18.06 -3.20 31.97
N GLY A 185 -17.71 -3.46 30.71
CA GLY A 185 -16.71 -4.47 30.31
C GLY A 185 -17.25 -5.90 30.25
N GLY A 186 -18.57 -6.11 30.33
CA GLY A 186 -19.19 -7.43 30.18
C GLY A 186 -19.46 -7.80 28.72
N THR A 187 -19.25 -9.06 28.34
CA THR A 187 -19.64 -9.56 27.00
C THR A 187 -21.16 -9.48 26.79
N ALA A 188 -21.61 -9.15 25.58
CA ALA A 188 -23.04 -9.09 25.22
C ALA A 188 -23.83 -10.37 25.56
N THR A 189 -23.16 -11.53 25.63
CA THR A 189 -23.72 -12.79 26.12
C THR A 189 -24.24 -12.69 27.56
N GLN A 190 -23.58 -11.91 28.42
CA GLN A 190 -24.03 -11.70 29.80
C GLN A 190 -25.30 -10.83 29.83
N THR A 191 -25.36 -9.76 29.03
CA THR A 191 -26.55 -8.91 28.90
C THR A 191 -27.73 -9.69 28.33
N VAL A 192 -27.52 -10.50 27.28
CA VAL A 192 -28.56 -11.36 26.71
C VAL A 192 -28.98 -12.46 27.68
N LYS A 193 -28.07 -13.04 28.47
CA LYS A 193 -28.38 -14.06 29.50
C LYS A 193 -29.13 -13.49 30.71
N GLN A 194 -28.90 -12.21 31.01
CA GLN A 194 -29.70 -11.44 31.98
C GLN A 194 -31.12 -11.19 31.45
N ILE A 195 -31.26 -10.86 30.16
CA ILE A 195 -32.56 -10.64 29.51
C ILE A 195 -33.31 -11.96 29.23
N SER A 196 -32.61 -13.05 28.92
CA SER A 196 -33.18 -14.34 28.51
C SER A 196 -33.45 -15.32 29.66
N GLY A 197 -33.52 -14.82 30.89
CA GLY A 197 -34.24 -15.52 31.97
C GLY A 197 -33.46 -16.59 32.71
N THR A 198 -32.18 -16.38 33.04
CA THR A 198 -31.50 -17.21 34.06
C THR A 198 -31.03 -16.45 35.30
N GLY A 199 -31.30 -15.14 35.40
CA GLY A 199 -30.89 -14.37 36.59
C GLY A 199 -31.77 -13.17 36.96
N ALA A 200 -32.54 -12.61 36.05
CA ALA A 200 -33.39 -11.43 36.35
C ALA A 200 -34.75 -11.78 36.98
N ASP A 201 -35.12 -13.06 37.04
CA ASP A 201 -36.49 -13.50 37.34
C ASP A 201 -36.60 -14.30 38.65
N THR A 202 -35.54 -14.40 39.45
CA THR A 202 -35.60 -15.11 40.74
C THR A 202 -36.50 -14.36 41.71
N ASP A 203 -36.31 -13.04 41.85
CA ASP A 203 -37.12 -12.20 42.73
C ASP A 203 -38.59 -12.11 42.29
N ILE A 204 -38.85 -12.10 40.97
CA ILE A 204 -40.20 -12.10 40.42
C ILE A 204 -40.88 -13.46 40.62
N ASN A 205 -40.17 -14.56 40.40
CA ASN A 205 -40.70 -15.91 40.65
C ASN A 205 -40.95 -16.14 42.15
N ASP A 206 -40.05 -15.66 43.02
CA ASP A 206 -40.22 -15.71 44.48
C ASP A 206 -41.44 -14.87 44.92
N ASN A 207 -41.65 -13.71 44.31
CA ASN A 207 -42.86 -12.90 44.55
C ASN A 207 -44.14 -13.63 44.10
N PHE A 208 -44.14 -14.27 42.93
CA PHE A 208 -45.30 -15.06 42.47
C PHE A 208 -45.57 -16.27 43.36
N ALA A 209 -44.52 -16.95 43.83
CA ALA A 209 -44.65 -18.03 44.81
C ALA A 209 -45.25 -17.52 46.13
N SER A 210 -44.72 -16.40 46.67
CA SER A 210 -45.22 -15.78 47.90
C SER A 210 -46.68 -15.33 47.78
N ILE A 211 -47.07 -14.74 46.64
CA ILE A 211 -48.47 -14.35 46.38
C ILE A 211 -49.37 -15.59 46.33
N THR A 212 -48.90 -16.67 45.72
CA THR A 212 -49.65 -17.94 45.65
C THR A 212 -49.90 -18.51 47.04
N ASP A 213 -48.89 -18.46 47.92
CA ASP A 213 -49.00 -18.90 49.31
C ASP A 213 -49.97 -18.04 50.13
N GLU A 214 -49.93 -16.72 49.98
CA GLU A 214 -50.89 -15.81 50.63
C GLU A 214 -52.34 -16.05 50.18
N ILE A 215 -52.57 -16.29 48.89
CA ILE A 215 -53.89 -16.60 48.35
C ILE A 215 -54.44 -17.90 48.94
N ASN A 216 -53.60 -18.93 49.06
CA ASN A 216 -54.01 -20.20 49.66
C ASN A 216 -54.35 -20.04 51.15
N LYS A 217 -53.55 -19.27 51.89
CA LYS A 217 -53.83 -18.96 53.29
C LYS A 217 -55.17 -18.22 53.48
N MET A 218 -55.44 -17.21 52.65
CA MET A 218 -56.72 -16.50 52.70
C MET A 218 -57.91 -17.42 52.39
N ARG A 219 -57.74 -18.38 51.47
CA ARG A 219 -58.77 -19.38 51.16
C ARG A 219 -59.09 -20.24 52.37
N ASP A 220 -58.06 -20.72 53.07
CA ASP A 220 -58.21 -21.55 54.26
C ASP A 220 -58.88 -20.79 55.42
N ASP A 221 -58.51 -19.52 55.63
CA ASP A 221 -59.11 -18.66 56.66
C ASP A 221 -60.61 -18.43 56.41
N ILE A 222 -61.00 -18.24 55.14
CA ILE A 222 -62.42 -18.11 54.74
C ILE A 222 -63.19 -19.41 55.02
N GLU A 223 -62.60 -20.57 54.73
CA GLU A 223 -63.20 -21.88 54.99
C GLU A 223 -63.42 -22.10 56.50
N ASN A 224 -62.43 -21.72 57.32
CA ASN A 224 -62.52 -21.79 58.78
C ASN A 224 -63.61 -20.87 59.36
N LEU A 225 -63.71 -19.63 58.85
CA LEU A 225 -64.78 -18.69 59.24
C LEU A 225 -66.16 -19.24 58.89
N ARG A 226 -66.32 -19.81 57.70
CA ARG A 226 -67.57 -20.45 57.26
C ARG A 226 -67.97 -21.59 58.18
N ASN A 227 -67.03 -22.46 58.53
CA ASN A 227 -67.28 -23.60 59.42
C ASN A 227 -67.67 -23.14 60.82
N THR A 228 -66.98 -22.14 61.36
CA THR A 228 -67.29 -21.55 62.68
C THR A 228 -68.71 -20.96 62.70
N LEU A 229 -69.11 -20.25 61.65
CA LEU A 229 -70.44 -19.67 61.53
C LEU A 229 -71.53 -20.76 61.46
N ILE A 230 -71.27 -21.87 60.74
CA ILE A 230 -72.17 -23.03 60.71
C ILE A 230 -72.34 -23.61 62.13
N THR A 231 -71.26 -23.81 62.87
CA THR A 231 -71.31 -24.32 64.26
C THR A 231 -72.07 -23.37 65.19
N LEU A 232 -71.86 -22.06 65.08
CA LEU A 232 -72.59 -21.06 65.87
C LEU A 232 -74.10 -21.08 65.56
N LEU A 233 -74.47 -21.19 64.28
CA LEU A 233 -75.88 -21.31 63.88
C LEU A 233 -76.53 -22.59 64.42
N GLN A 234 -75.81 -23.71 64.39
CA GLN A 234 -76.27 -24.97 64.99
C GLN A 234 -76.47 -24.84 66.50
N ALA A 235 -75.52 -24.23 67.21
CA ALA A 235 -75.62 -23.97 68.64
C ALA A 235 -76.83 -23.06 68.97
N LEU A 236 -77.03 -21.97 68.21
CA LEU A 236 -78.16 -21.06 68.37
C LEU A 236 -79.51 -21.78 68.23
N ARG A 237 -79.62 -22.69 67.24
CA ARG A 237 -80.81 -23.52 66.99
C ARG A 237 -81.10 -24.48 68.15
N THR A 238 -80.05 -24.96 68.83
CA THR A 238 -80.18 -25.86 69.99
C THR A 238 -80.67 -25.10 71.22
N ILE A 239 -80.21 -23.84 71.40
CA ILE A 239 -80.68 -22.93 72.46
C ILE A 239 -82.16 -22.57 72.25
N THR A 240 -82.58 -22.24 71.01
CA THR A 240 -84.00 -21.94 70.73
C THR A 240 -84.92 -23.15 70.89
N GLY A 241 -84.40 -24.37 70.65
CA GLY A 241 -85.12 -25.62 70.90
C GLY A 241 -85.29 -25.99 72.38
N CYS A 242 -84.51 -25.38 73.29
CA CYS A 242 -84.55 -25.66 74.74
C CYS A 242 -85.53 -24.73 75.50
N GLY A 243 -86.13 -23.74 74.84
CA GLY A 243 -87.04 -22.76 75.44
C GLY A 243 -88.52 -23.17 75.56
N VAL A 244 -88.87 -24.43 75.30
CA VAL A 244 -90.24 -24.96 75.51
C VAL A 244 -90.25 -25.88 76.74
N LEU A 245 -90.09 -25.33 77.93
CA LEU A 245 -90.46 -25.97 79.20
C LEU A 245 -90.90 -24.88 80.21
N SER A 246 -92.16 -25.00 80.66
CA SER A 246 -92.89 -24.26 81.73
C SER A 246 -93.00 -22.74 81.56
N ASP A 247 -94.17 -22.11 81.44
CA ASP A 247 -95.54 -22.43 81.90
C ASP A 247 -96.62 -22.19 80.83
#